data_AF-A0A8S2RH83-F1
#
_entry.id   AF-A0A8S2RH83-F1
#
_cell.length_a   1.000
_cell.length_b   1.000
_cell.length_c   1.000
_cell.angle_alpha   90.00
_cell.angle_beta   90.00
_cell.angle_gamma   90.00
#
_symmetry.space_group_name_H-M   'P 1'
#
loop_
_entity.id
_entity.type
_entity.pdbx_description
1 polymer ?
#
loop_
_entity_poly.entity_id
_entity_poly.type
_entity_poly.pdbx_seq_one_letter_code
_entity_poly.pdbx_strand_id
1 'polypeptide(L)'
;MIRSLTIKRFYHSLRVLGIETSCDDTSAAVVDGDRTIISQACRNQFKYHQPWGGIVPSIAKNHHYENLVPVVAEVMKDIEWN
;
A
#
# COMPACT_ATOMS: atom_id res chain seq x y z
N MET A 1 -21.48 -16.76 24.66
CA MET A 1 -20.23 -17.33 24.07
C MET A 1 -20.20 -17.31 22.54
N ILE A 2 -21.33 -17.35 21.82
CA ILE A 2 -21.35 -17.51 20.35
C ILE A 2 -20.96 -16.21 19.58
N ARG A 3 -21.23 -15.02 20.13
CA ARG A 3 -20.89 -13.72 19.50
C ARG A 3 -19.38 -13.49 19.26
N SER A 4 -18.52 -14.07 20.11
CA SER A 4 -17.07 -13.86 20.04
C SER A 4 -16.43 -14.54 18.82
N LEU A 5 -16.92 -15.73 18.45
CA LEU A 5 -16.40 -16.46 17.29
C LEU A 5 -16.79 -15.80 15.96
N THR A 6 -18.02 -15.29 15.85
CA THR A 6 -18.50 -14.63 14.62
C THR A 6 -17.72 -13.35 14.34
N ILE A 7 -17.44 -12.55 15.37
CA ILE A 7 -16.66 -11.31 15.24
C ILE A 7 -15.21 -11.63 14.82
N LYS A 8 -14.57 -12.61 15.47
CA LYS A 8 -13.21 -13.05 15.06
C LYS A 8 -13.16 -13.51 13.62
N ARG A 9 -14.15 -14.29 13.17
CA ARG A 9 -14.19 -14.80 11.80
C ARG A 9 -14.38 -13.68 10.77
N PHE A 10 -15.15 -12.65 11.12
CA PHE A 10 -15.33 -11.46 10.29
C PHE A 10 -14.04 -10.65 10.13
N TYR A 11 -13.29 -10.43 11.22
CA TYR A 11 -12.00 -9.75 11.14
C TYR A 11 -10.98 -10.55 10.32
N HIS A 12 -10.94 -11.88 10.47
CA HIS A 12 -10.06 -12.72 9.65
C HIS A 12 -10.34 -12.62 8.14
N SER A 13 -11.60 -12.39 7.75
CA SER A 13 -11.98 -12.19 6.34
C SER A 13 -11.85 -10.74 5.84
N LEU A 14 -11.63 -9.77 6.72
CA LEU A 14 -11.49 -8.37 6.32
C LEU A 14 -10.13 -8.18 5.64
N ARG A 15 -10.15 -7.65 4.41
CA ARG A 15 -8.95 -7.20 3.71
C ARG A 15 -8.99 -5.69 3.52
N VAL A 16 -7.86 -5.03 3.77
CA VAL A 16 -7.72 -3.57 3.68
C VAL A 16 -6.57 -3.25 2.73
N LEU A 17 -6.85 -2.42 1.73
CA LEU A 17 -5.84 -1.81 0.87
C LEU A 17 -5.33 -0.51 1.53
N GLY A 18 -4.06 -0.51 1.92
CA GLY A 18 -3.33 0.69 2.33
C GLY A 18 -2.58 1.30 1.14
N ILE A 19 -2.56 2.63 1.08
CA ILE A 19 -1.80 3.41 0.10
C ILE A 19 -0.96 4.41 0.87
N GLU A 20 0.32 4.52 0.54
CA GLU A 20 1.27 5.42 1.20
C GLU A 20 1.96 6.32 0.18
N THR A 21 1.81 7.64 0.38
CA THR A 21 2.29 8.71 -0.52
C THR A 21 2.68 9.99 0.24
N SER A 22 3.14 9.87 1.50
CA SER A 22 3.45 11.05 2.32
C SER A 22 4.76 11.77 1.96
N CYS A 23 5.73 11.06 1.36
CA CYS A 23 7.09 11.56 1.17
C CYS A 23 7.65 11.30 -0.24
N ASP A 24 8.63 10.40 -0.40
CA ASP A 24 9.31 10.09 -1.67
C ASP A 24 9.05 8.67 -2.20
N ASP A 25 8.26 7.87 -1.49
CA ASP A 25 7.87 6.54 -1.93
C ASP A 25 6.39 6.52 -2.35
N THR A 26 6.08 5.74 -3.40
CA THR A 26 4.70 5.38 -3.71
C THR A 26 4.52 3.91 -3.43
N SER A 27 3.69 3.58 -2.44
CA SER A 27 3.50 2.21 -2.00
C SER A 27 2.05 1.85 -1.83
N ALA A 28 1.76 0.57 -2.00
CA ALA A 28 0.47 -0.02 -1.66
C ALA A 28 0.68 -1.38 -0.98
N ALA A 29 -0.26 -1.76 -0.11
CA ALA A 29 -0.26 -3.08 0.50
C ALA A 29 -1.69 -3.53 0.84
N VAL A 30 -1.95 -4.82 0.76
CA VAL A 30 -3.17 -5.42 1.31
C VAL A 30 -2.83 -6.14 2.60
N VAL A 31 -3.58 -5.83 3.65
CA VAL A 31 -3.48 -6.48 4.96
C VAL A 31 -4.79 -7.17 5.32
N ASP A 32 -4.73 -8.27 6.04
CA ASP A 32 -5.92 -8.90 6.62
C ASP A 32 -6.22 -8.36 8.04
N GLY A 33 -7.38 -8.73 8.61
CA GLY A 33 -7.74 -8.28 9.96
C GLY A 33 -6.94 -8.95 11.09
N ASP A 34 -6.07 -9.92 10.79
CA ASP A 34 -5.06 -10.42 11.71
C ASP A 34 -3.74 -9.63 11.63
N ARG A 35 -3.71 -8.56 10.82
CA ARG A 35 -2.56 -7.66 10.58
C ARG A 35 -1.44 -8.33 9.78
N THR A 36 -1.77 -9.35 8.98
CA THR A 36 -0.84 -10.01 8.08
C THR A 36 -0.78 -9.25 6.76
N ILE A 37 0.43 -9.03 6.24
CA ILE A 37 0.61 -8.48 4.89
C ILE A 37 0.39 -9.59 3.88
N ILE A 38 -0.64 -9.45 3.05
CA ILE A 38 -1.00 -10.39 2.00
C ILE A 38 -0.20 -10.13 0.71
N SER A 39 -0.03 -8.85 0.36
CA SER A 39 0.74 -8.40 -0.79
C SER A 39 1.16 -6.95 -0.58
N GLN A 40 2.30 -6.55 -1.15
CA GLN A 40 2.82 -5.19 -1.10
C GLN A 40 3.66 -4.86 -2.33
N ALA A 41 3.67 -3.58 -2.71
CA ALA A 41 4.56 -3.05 -3.73
C ALA A 41 5.01 -1.64 -3.33
N CYS A 42 6.26 -1.31 -3.64
CA CYS A 42 6.85 0.01 -3.41
C CYS A 42 7.66 0.45 -4.61
N ARG A 43 7.61 1.75 -4.91
CA ARG A 43 8.48 2.43 -5.88
C ARG A 43 9.16 3.60 -5.18
N ASN A 44 10.48 3.47 -5.01
CA ASN A 44 11.32 4.47 -4.38
C ASN A 44 11.89 5.47 -5.38
N GLN A 45 12.01 6.74 -4.96
CA GLN A 45 12.41 7.85 -5.82
C GLN A 45 13.68 8.56 -5.35
N PHE A 46 14.45 7.99 -4.42
CA PHE A 46 15.63 8.59 -3.81
C PHE A 46 16.63 9.17 -4.84
N LYS A 47 16.82 8.46 -5.95
CA LYS A 47 17.73 8.88 -7.04
C LYS A 47 17.29 10.19 -7.72
N TYR A 48 15.99 10.48 -7.75
CA TYR A 48 15.45 11.72 -8.33
C TYR A 48 15.57 12.92 -7.40
N HIS A 49 15.86 12.71 -6.12
CA HIS A 49 16.06 13.79 -5.15
C HIS A 49 17.53 14.04 -4.83
N GLN A 50 18.41 13.08 -5.13
CA GLN A 50 19.85 13.15 -4.88
C GLN A 50 20.52 14.47 -5.34
N PRO A 51 20.26 14.98 -6.56
CA PRO A 51 20.89 16.22 -7.02
C PRO A 51 20.55 17.47 -6.20
N TRP A 52 19.42 17.45 -5.48
CA TRP A 52 18.93 18.58 -4.68
C TRP A 52 19.28 18.48 -3.20
N GLY A 53 19.90 17.38 -2.77
CA GLY A 53 20.28 17.16 -1.37
C GLY A 53 19.09 16.99 -0.41
N GLY A 54 17.89 16.76 -0.95
CA GLY A 54 16.65 16.66 -0.18
C GLY A 54 15.44 16.42 -1.08
N ILE A 55 14.30 16.11 -0.45
CA ILE A 55 13.05 15.80 -1.17
C ILE A 55 12.50 17.07 -1.80
N VAL A 56 12.16 16.96 -3.08
CA VAL A 56 11.58 18.05 -3.89
C VAL A 56 10.09 17.76 -4.07
N PRO A 57 9.18 18.53 -3.44
CA PRO A 57 7.75 18.19 -3.40
C PRO A 57 7.08 18.05 -4.78
N SER A 58 7.48 18.86 -5.75
CA SER A 58 6.93 18.80 -7.12
C SER A 58 7.29 17.50 -7.84
N ILE A 59 8.52 17.04 -7.66
CA ILE A 59 9.03 15.76 -8.22
C ILE A 59 8.31 14.60 -7.55
N ALA A 60 8.23 14.60 -6.21
CA ALA A 60 7.54 13.57 -5.44
C ALA A 60 6.06 13.44 -5.86
N LYS A 61 5.34 14.57 -5.96
CA LYS A 61 3.94 14.60 -6.42
C LYS A 61 3.75 13.94 -7.80
N ASN A 62 4.62 14.26 -8.75
CA ASN A 62 4.51 13.73 -10.11
C ASN A 62 4.76 12.22 -10.13
N HIS A 63 5.76 11.74 -9.41
CA HIS A 63 6.00 10.31 -9.31
C HIS A 63 4.89 9.58 -8.55
N HIS A 64 4.26 10.16 -7.53
CA HIS A 64 3.07 9.57 -6.91
C HIS A 64 1.96 9.39 -7.95
N TYR A 65 1.72 10.40 -8.78
CA TYR A 65 0.72 10.32 -9.85
C TYR A 65 1.04 9.21 -10.87
N GLU A 66 2.31 9.10 -11.27
CA GLU A 66 2.77 8.07 -12.22
C GLU A 66 2.72 6.65 -11.65
N ASN A 67 3.08 6.48 -10.37
CA ASN A 67 3.28 5.17 -9.76
C ASN A 67 2.05 4.63 -9.05
N LEU A 68 1.06 5.45 -8.68
CA LEU A 68 -0.10 5.02 -7.89
C LEU A 68 -0.84 3.84 -8.54
N VAL A 69 -1.21 3.98 -9.81
CA VAL A 69 -1.94 2.92 -10.53
C VAL A 69 -1.07 1.66 -10.68
N PRO A 70 0.21 1.75 -11.13
CA PRO A 70 1.10 0.59 -11.17
C PRO A 70 1.24 -0.17 -9.85
N VAL A 71 1.47 0.53 -8.72
CA VAL A 71 1.67 -0.17 -7.43
C VAL A 71 0.39 -0.82 -6.92
N VAL A 72 -0.76 -0.17 -7.11
CA VAL A 72 -2.05 -0.79 -6.78
C VAL A 72 -2.29 -2.01 -7.67
N ALA A 73 -2.07 -1.91 -8.98
CA ALA A 73 -2.24 -3.03 -9.89
C ALA A 73 -1.33 -4.22 -9.55
N GLU A 74 -0.08 -3.97 -9.18
CA GLU A 74 0.88 -5.00 -8.74
C GLU A 74 0.38 -5.73 -7.49
N VAL A 75 -0.10 -4.98 -6.49
CA VAL A 75 -0.62 -5.57 -5.25
C VAL A 75 -1.88 -6.39 -5.53
N MET A 76 -2.74 -5.94 -6.44
CA MET A 76 -4.04 -6.55 -6.73
C MET A 76 -3.98 -7.79 -7.61
N LYS A 77 -2.87 -8.02 -8.32
CA LYS A 77 -2.78 -8.99 -9.43
C LYS A 77 -3.21 -10.42 -9.03
N ASP A 78 -2.79 -10.87 -7.85
CA ASP A 78 -2.97 -12.25 -7.39
C ASP A 78 -3.81 -12.32 -6.10
N ILE A 79 -4.54 -11.25 -5.78
CA ILE A 79 -5.43 -11.22 -4.61
C ILE A 79 -6.82 -11.65 -5.04
N GLU A 80 -7.30 -12.78 -4.50
CA GLU A 80 -8.73 -13.06 -4.49
C GLU A 80 -9.42 -12.08 -3.55
N TRP A 81 -10.37 -11.29 -4.05
CA TRP A 81 -11.24 -10.46 -3.25
C TRP A 81 -12.52 -11.25 -2.97
N ASN A 82 -12.73 -11.61 -1.70
CA ASN A 82 -13.85 -12.44 -1.25
C ASN A 82 -15.11 -11.60 -1.07
#